data_AF-A0A920DLW5-F1
#
_entry.id   AF-A0A920DLW5-F1
#
_cell.length_a   1.000
_cell.length_b   1.000
_cell.length_c   1.000
_cell.angle_alpha   90.00
_cell.angle_beta   90.00
_cell.angle_gamma   90.00
#
_symmetry.space_group_name_H-M   'P 1'
#
loop_
_entity.id
_entity.type
_entity.pdbx_description
1 polymer ?
#
loop_
_entity_poly.entity_id
_entity_poly.type
_entity_poly.pdbx_seq_one_letter_code
_entity_poly.pdbx_strand_id
1 'polypeptide(L)'
;MNLAESDGPIKTLIAETGGQNVMFVDSSSLKEQVIDDVVRSAFYSAGQRCSALRVVYVQEEVAQEYWDYLKEAMDELEIGDPNNARQILVQS
;
A
#
# COMPACT_ATOMS: atom_id res chain seq x y z
N MET A 1 -1.78 -22.38 25.73
CA MET A 1 -1.25 -23.57 25.01
C MET A 1 -0.34 -23.04 23.92
N ASN A 2 0.98 -23.14 24.11
CA ASN A 2 1.99 -22.68 23.16
C ASN A 2 2.29 -23.85 22.19
N LEU A 3 2.30 -23.58 20.88
CA LEU A 3 2.64 -24.59 19.87
C LEU A 3 4.05 -25.15 20.09
N ALA A 4 4.96 -24.31 20.58
CA ALA A 4 6.34 -24.68 20.88
C ALA A 4 6.49 -25.50 22.18
N GLU A 5 5.49 -25.49 23.07
CA GLU A 5 5.55 -26.18 24.38
C GLU A 5 4.64 -27.43 24.42
N SER A 6 4.08 -27.86 23.29
CA SER A 6 3.18 -29.02 23.31
C SER A 6 3.95 -30.34 23.31
N ASP A 7 3.63 -31.23 24.25
CA ASP A 7 4.05 -32.62 24.19
C ASP A 7 3.49 -33.31 22.93
N GLY A 8 4.33 -33.97 22.14
CA GLY A 8 3.96 -34.71 20.93
C GLY A 8 4.76 -34.34 19.68
N PRO A 9 4.40 -34.90 18.50
CA PRO A 9 5.08 -34.60 17.24
C PRO A 9 4.96 -33.13 16.82
N ILE A 10 5.98 -32.61 16.13
CA ILE A 10 5.98 -31.25 15.57
C ILE A 10 4.79 -31.08 14.62
N LYS A 11 3.96 -30.08 14.90
CA LYS A 11 2.77 -29.74 14.10
C LYS A 11 3.15 -28.78 12.96
N THR A 12 2.41 -28.85 11.86
CA THR A 12 2.52 -27.87 10.77
C THR A 12 1.98 -26.52 11.21
N LEU A 13 2.76 -25.46 11.01
CA LEU A 13 2.33 -24.07 11.16
C LEU A 13 2.32 -23.40 9.79
N ILE A 14 1.17 -22.84 9.41
CA ILE A 14 1.06 -21.90 8.28
C ILE A 14 0.73 -20.55 8.89
N ALA A 15 1.63 -19.58 8.73
CA ALA A 15 1.51 -18.25 9.31
C ALA A 15 1.89 -17.18 8.28
N GLU A 16 0.89 -16.59 7.65
CA GLU A 16 1.05 -15.37 6.85
C GLU A 16 1.15 -14.17 7.80
N THR A 17 2.15 -13.32 7.59
CA THR A 17 2.39 -12.15 8.44
C THR A 17 2.25 -10.85 7.62
N GLY A 18 2.75 -9.74 8.14
CA GLY A 18 2.71 -8.45 7.43
C GLY A 18 3.85 -8.27 6.42
N GLY A 19 3.89 -7.09 5.80
CA GLY A 19 4.96 -6.70 4.89
C GLY A 19 5.19 -5.18 4.88
N GLN A 20 6.44 -4.78 4.65
CA GLN A 20 6.82 -3.41 4.31
C GLN A 20 7.10 -3.36 2.81
N ASN A 21 6.04 -3.17 2.03
CA ASN A 21 6.13 -3.26 0.57
C ASN A 21 6.63 -1.95 -0.02
N VAL A 22 7.52 -2.06 -1.00
CA VAL A 22 8.26 -0.94 -1.57
C VAL A 22 8.11 -0.92 -3.08
N MET A 23 7.98 0.28 -3.66
CA MET A 23 8.03 0.53 -5.09
C MET A 23 9.27 1.38 -5.41
N PHE A 24 10.01 1.02 -6.46
CA PHE A 24 11.11 1.81 -6.99
C PHE A 24 10.70 2.40 -8.34
N VAL A 25 10.88 3.71 -8.49
CA VAL A 25 10.47 4.48 -9.66
C VAL A 25 11.69 5.23 -10.19
N ASP A 26 11.97 5.06 -11.47
CA ASP A 26 13.07 5.74 -12.16
C ASP A 26 12.54 6.79 -13.16
N SER A 27 13.45 7.55 -13.75
CA SER A 27 13.10 8.60 -14.72
C SER A 27 12.57 8.06 -16.06
N SER A 28 12.66 6.76 -16.33
CA SER A 28 12.11 6.12 -17.52
C SER A 28 10.64 5.72 -17.37
N SER A 29 10.13 5.76 -16.13
CA SER A 29 8.77 5.36 -15.79
C SER A 29 7.75 6.40 -16.27
N LEU A 30 6.58 5.91 -16.71
CA LEU A 30 5.47 6.79 -17.05
C LEU A 30 4.81 7.31 -15.76
N LYS A 31 5.20 8.51 -15.32
CA LYS A 31 4.18 9.55 -15.17
C LYS A 31 2.94 9.19 -14.37
N GLU A 32 1.86 9.39 -15.09
CA GLU A 32 0.47 9.21 -14.74
C GLU A 32 0.20 7.79 -14.25
N GLN A 33 0.81 6.77 -14.87
CA GLN A 33 0.65 5.38 -14.44
C GLN A 33 1.25 5.13 -13.06
N VAL A 34 2.43 5.67 -12.77
CA VAL A 34 3.04 5.50 -11.46
C VAL A 34 2.21 6.17 -10.38
N ILE A 35 1.68 7.37 -10.63
CA ILE A 35 0.83 8.07 -9.66
C ILE A 35 -0.44 7.26 -9.38
N ASP A 36 -1.12 6.78 -10.42
CA ASP A 36 -2.29 5.91 -10.29
C ASP A 36 -1.97 4.63 -9.49
N ASP A 37 -0.85 3.98 -9.81
CA ASP A 37 -0.44 2.73 -9.15
C ASP A 37 -0.02 2.96 -7.70
N VAL A 38 0.65 4.07 -7.38
CA VAL A 38 1.01 4.45 -6.01
C VAL A 38 -0.26 4.69 -5.20
N VAL A 39 -1.18 5.52 -5.70
CA VAL A 39 -2.43 5.84 -5.01
C VAL A 39 -3.25 4.58 -4.76
N ARG A 40 -3.42 3.75 -5.80
CA ARG A 40 -4.16 2.50 -5.70
C ARG A 40 -3.50 1.51 -4.75
N SER A 41 -2.19 1.34 -4.83
CA SER A 41 -1.47 0.34 -4.04
C SER A 41 -1.35 0.75 -2.57
N ALA A 42 -1.26 2.04 -2.27
CA ALA A 42 -1.11 2.56 -0.91
C ALA A 42 -2.46 2.73 -0.20
N PHE A 43 -3.48 3.28 -0.88
CA PHE A 43 -4.68 3.81 -0.21
C PHE A 43 -5.96 3.03 -0.48
N TYR A 44 -6.04 2.17 -1.51
CA TYR A 44 -7.22 1.32 -1.66
C TYR A 44 -7.43 0.44 -0.44
N SER A 45 -8.69 0.25 -0.06
CA SER A 45 -9.08 -0.43 1.18
C SER A 45 -8.42 0.19 2.42
N ALA A 46 -8.25 1.52 2.45
CA ALA A 46 -7.55 2.25 3.51
C ALA A 46 -6.09 1.83 3.74
N GLY A 47 -5.45 1.18 2.75
CA GLY A 47 -4.14 0.56 2.95
C GLY A 47 -4.14 -0.65 3.90
N GLN A 48 -5.31 -1.22 4.21
CA GLN A 48 -5.50 -2.39 5.08
C GLN A 48 -5.28 -3.70 4.32
N ARG A 49 -4.19 -3.76 3.54
CA ARG A 49 -3.77 -4.96 2.83
C ARG A 49 -2.33 -5.26 3.23
N CYS A 50 -2.01 -6.54 3.45
CA CYS A 50 -0.63 -6.97 3.73
C CYS A 50 0.33 -6.60 2.58
N SER A 51 -0.21 -6.49 1.36
CA SER A 51 0.49 -6.09 0.15
C SER A 51 0.42 -4.58 -0.14
N ALA A 52 -0.20 -3.77 0.72
CA ALA A 52 -0.30 -2.33 0.47
C ALA A 52 1.09 -1.68 0.40
N LEU A 53 1.27 -0.75 -0.53
CA LEU A 53 2.50 0.02 -0.68
C LEU A 53 2.75 0.85 0.59
N ARG A 54 3.97 0.79 1.13
CA ARG A 54 4.37 1.52 2.34
C ARG A 54 5.42 2.58 2.05
N VAL A 55 6.32 2.32 1.10
CA VAL A 55 7.40 3.24 0.72
C VAL A 55 7.53 3.27 -0.79
N VAL A 56 7.59 4.47 -1.38
CA VAL A 56 8.00 4.66 -2.77
C VAL A 56 9.35 5.36 -2.78
N TYR A 57 10.33 4.77 -3.46
CA TYR A 57 11.61 5.41 -3.76
C TYR A 57 11.56 5.93 -5.18
N VAL A 58 11.86 7.22 -5.35
CA VAL A 58 11.86 7.89 -6.65
C VAL A 58 13.26 8.39 -6.95
N GLN A 59 13.73 8.20 -8.18
CA GLN A 59 15.01 8.75 -8.65
C GLN A 59 15.04 10.27 -8.46
N GLU A 60 16.14 10.77 -7.89
CA GLU A 60 16.28 12.16 -7.43
C GLU A 60 15.93 13.20 -8.49
N GLU A 61 16.33 12.96 -9.75
CA GLU A 61 16.11 13.86 -10.89
C GLU A 61 14.62 14.16 -11.16
N VAL A 62 13.72 13.23 -10.81
CA VAL A 62 12.27 13.35 -11.06
C VAL A 62 11.46 13.45 -9.77
N ALA A 63 12.09 13.30 -8.60
CA ALA A 63 11.40 13.17 -7.31
C ALA A 63 10.46 14.34 -6.98
N GLN A 64 10.88 15.57 -7.25
CA GLN A 64 10.06 16.76 -6.98
C GLN A 64 8.79 16.78 -7.82
N GLU A 65 8.89 16.44 -9.11
CA GLU A 65 7.74 16.40 -10.01
C GLU A 65 6.75 15.31 -9.56
N TYR A 66 7.23 14.09 -9.26
CA TYR A 66 6.38 13.02 -8.75
C TYR A 66 5.68 13.39 -7.44
N TRP A 67 6.34 14.13 -6.55
CA TRP A 67 5.76 14.61 -5.31
C TRP A 67 4.60 15.57 -5.53
N ASP A 68 4.73 16.49 -6.48
CA ASP A 68 3.70 17.47 -6.78
C ASP A 68 2.46 16.79 -7.39
N TYR A 69 2.64 15.89 -8.36
CA TYR A 69 1.53 15.11 -8.92
C TYR A 69 0.86 14.20 -7.88
N LEU A 70 1.64 13.57 -6.99
CA LEU A 70 1.08 12.69 -5.96
C LEU A 70 0.21 13.47 -4.98
N LYS A 71 0.62 14.69 -4.60
CA LYS A 71 -0.21 15.56 -3.76
C LYS A 71 -1.54 15.90 -4.41
N GLU A 72 -1.50 16.34 -5.66
CA GLU A 72 -2.72 16.67 -6.42
C GLU A 72 -3.65 15.45 -6.52
N ALA A 73 -3.11 14.27 -6.84
CA ALA A 73 -3.89 13.04 -6.88
C ALA A 73 -4.48 12.64 -5.50
N MET A 74 -3.77 12.93 -4.41
CA MET A 74 -4.26 12.67 -3.05
C MET A 74 -5.37 13.63 -2.62
N ASP A 75 -5.34 14.89 -3.07
CA ASP A 75 -6.38 15.89 -2.76
C ASP A 75 -7.74 15.52 -3.37
N GLU A 76 -7.74 14.71 -4.43
CA GLU A 76 -8.96 14.20 -5.08
C GLU A 76 -9.56 12.95 -4.41
N LEU A 77 -8.91 12.40 -3.36
CA LEU A 77 -9.40 11.20 -2.68
C LEU A 77 -10.50 11.54 -1.68
N GLU A 78 -11.71 11.00 -1.90
CA GLU A 78 -12.82 11.13 -0.96
C GLU A 78 -12.86 10.01 0.09
N ILE A 79 -12.85 10.40 1.36
CA ILE A 79 -13.13 9.52 2.50
C ILE A 79 -14.63 9.55 2.81
N GLY A 80 -15.26 8.39 2.94
CA GLY A 80 -16.65 8.32 3.39
C GLY A 80 -17.20 6.91 3.63
N ASP A 81 -18.53 6.77 3.51
CA ASP A 81 -19.25 5.55 3.90
C ASP A 81 -19.01 4.42 2.88
N PRO A 82 -18.56 3.22 3.31
CA PRO A 82 -18.37 2.06 2.43
C PRO A 82 -19.62 1.64 1.66
N ASN A 83 -20.80 1.97 2.16
CA ASN A 83 -22.07 1.62 1.51
C ASN A 83 -22.39 2.55 0.33
N ASN A 84 -21.66 3.66 0.15
CA ASN A 84 -21.75 4.51 -1.02
C ASN A 84 -20.73 4.07 -2.09
N ALA A 85 -21.21 3.76 -3.29
CA ALA A 85 -20.42 3.17 -4.36
C ALA A 85 -19.26 4.03 -4.94
N ARG A 86 -18.97 5.22 -4.39
CA ARG A 86 -17.98 6.17 -4.92
C ARG A 86 -16.80 6.49 -4.00
N GLN A 87 -16.69 5.89 -2.82
CA GLN A 87 -15.77 6.40 -1.79
C GLN A 87 -14.62 5.45 -1.46
N ILE A 88 -13.41 6.01 -1.31
CA ILE A 88 -12.20 5.27 -0.93
C ILE A 88 -12.19 5.23 0.58
N LEU A 89 -12.40 4.03 1.12
CA LEU A 89 -12.46 3.81 2.56
C LEU A 89 -11.15 4.24 3.22
N VAL A 90 -11.26 5.06 4.27
CA VAL A 90 -10.29 5.16 5.37
C VAL A 90 -11.08 4.82 6.63
N GLN A 91 -10.95 3.60 7.14
CA GLN A 91 -11.57 3.22 8.41
C GLN A 91 -10.62 3.55 9.56
N SER A 92 -11.18 4.22 10.57
CA SER A 92 -10.57 4.56 11.87
C SER A 92 -10.39 3.35 12.77
#